data_AF-A0A7C2FM79-F1
#
_entry.id   AF-A0A7C2FM79-F1
#
_cell.length_a   1.000
_cell.length_b   1.000
_cell.length_c   1.000
_cell.angle_alpha   90.00
_cell.angle_beta   90.00
_cell.angle_gamma   90.00
#
_symmetry.space_group_name_H-M   'P 1'
#
loop_
_entity.id
_entity.type
_entity.pdbx_description
1 polymer ?
#
loop_
_entity_poly.entity_id
_entity_poly.type
_entity_poly.pdbx_seq_one_letter_code
_entity_poly.pdbx_strand_id
1 'polypeptide(L)'
;MPGTGTVLLSAGFGPPLHPPGRWVARQRLRHPVSGGPVDRESGELIARLAAGAGLVRDSIARLRALDLGDPVAADAARYRLIAAVEGATDMGITLLAERGGRPPESYPDVFLALARAGVISVGLADQLAMVARLRDRLVHSPADVTGAELAAGVELASRSLPEFLKLIAGFVGTDPDRWA
;
A
#
# COMPACT_ATOMS: atom_id res chain seq x y z
N MET A 1 -72.02 1.74 -12.07
CA MET A 1 -72.56 2.39 -10.85
C MET A 1 -72.50 1.37 -9.72
N PRO A 2 -72.06 1.74 -8.51
CA PRO A 2 -70.66 2.02 -8.16
C PRO A 2 -70.18 1.23 -6.93
N GLY A 3 -68.89 1.30 -6.62
CA GLY A 3 -68.31 0.68 -5.42
C GLY A 3 -66.86 1.08 -5.22
N THR A 4 -66.64 2.38 -5.03
CA THR A 4 -65.39 3.08 -4.76
C THR A 4 -64.67 2.53 -3.53
N GLY A 5 -63.36 2.30 -3.63
CA GLY A 5 -62.53 1.83 -2.51
C GLY A 5 -61.07 2.24 -2.69
N THR A 6 -60.81 3.52 -2.50
CA THR A 6 -59.48 4.14 -2.42
C THR A 6 -58.66 3.54 -1.27
N VAL A 7 -57.46 3.04 -1.56
CA VAL A 7 -56.39 2.95 -0.55
C VAL A 7 -55.11 3.52 -1.17
N LEU A 8 -54.77 4.74 -0.74
CA LEU A 8 -53.43 5.30 -0.85
C LEU A 8 -52.52 4.54 0.11
N LEU A 9 -51.47 3.90 -0.41
CA LEU A 9 -50.23 3.67 0.33
C LEU A 9 -49.09 4.24 -0.49
N SER A 10 -48.82 5.51 -0.19
CA SER A 10 -47.59 6.20 -0.54
C SER A 10 -46.49 5.66 0.37
N ALA A 11 -45.54 4.91 -0.18
CA ALA A 11 -44.25 4.64 0.43
C ALA A 11 -43.20 4.89 -0.65
N GLY A 12 -42.64 6.10 -0.63
CA GLY A 12 -41.65 6.55 -1.59
C GLY A 12 -40.40 5.70 -1.53
N PHE A 13 -40.11 4.99 -2.63
CA PHE A 13 -38.76 4.59 -2.96
C PHE A 13 -38.04 5.81 -3.54
N GLY A 14 -37.52 6.66 -2.65
CA GLY A 14 -36.54 7.67 -3.03
C GLY A 14 -35.26 6.98 -3.51
N PRO A 15 -34.58 7.47 -4.55
CA PRO A 15 -33.25 6.99 -4.89
C PRO A 15 -32.31 7.20 -3.70
N PRO A 16 -31.29 6.36 -3.49
CA PRO A 16 -30.29 6.63 -2.45
C PRO A 16 -29.65 7.98 -2.71
N LEU A 17 -29.94 8.94 -1.84
CA LEU A 17 -29.18 10.16 -1.66
C LEU A 17 -27.82 9.73 -1.11
N HIS A 18 -26.83 9.60 -1.99
CA HIS A 18 -25.42 10.00 -1.82
C HIS A 18 -24.65 9.46 -3.04
N PRO A 19 -24.00 10.32 -3.86
CA PRO A 19 -23.08 9.83 -4.87
C PRO A 19 -21.88 9.16 -4.17
N PRO A 20 -21.27 8.08 -4.72
CA PRO A 20 -19.95 7.66 -4.29
C PRO A 20 -19.03 8.87 -4.41
N GLY A 21 -18.42 9.24 -3.29
CA GLY A 21 -17.61 10.43 -3.13
C GLY A 21 -16.72 10.62 -4.34
N ARG A 22 -17.00 11.69 -5.08
CA ARG A 22 -16.14 12.26 -6.10
C ARG A 22 -14.76 12.47 -5.48
N TRP A 23 -13.86 11.52 -5.66
CA TRP A 23 -12.42 11.76 -5.64
C TRP A 23 -12.10 12.56 -6.91
N VAL A 24 -12.58 13.81 -6.95
CA VAL A 24 -11.99 14.79 -7.86
C VAL A 24 -10.58 14.97 -7.34
N ALA A 25 -9.65 14.40 -8.10
CA ALA A 25 -8.24 14.71 -8.02
C ALA A 25 -8.09 16.19 -7.67
N ARG A 26 -7.55 16.49 -6.49
CA ARG A 26 -6.88 17.77 -6.30
C ARG A 26 -5.64 17.74 -7.19
N GLN A 27 -5.86 17.99 -8.49
CA GLN A 27 -4.90 18.67 -9.33
C GLN A 27 -4.66 20.04 -8.72
N ARG A 28 -3.74 20.07 -7.76
CA ARG A 28 -2.77 21.16 -7.64
C ARG A 28 -1.44 20.48 -7.39
N LEU A 29 -0.84 20.01 -8.49
CA LEU A 29 0.59 20.21 -8.67
C LEU A 29 0.84 21.67 -8.31
N ARG A 30 1.40 21.92 -7.13
CA ARG A 30 1.97 23.23 -6.83
C ARG A 30 3.12 23.39 -7.82
N HIS A 31 2.97 24.29 -8.78
CA HIS A 31 4.12 24.88 -9.43
C HIS A 31 5.01 25.53 -8.35
N PRO A 32 6.35 25.52 -8.52
CA PRO A 32 7.26 25.94 -7.49
C PRO A 32 7.15 27.45 -7.31
N VAL A 33 6.71 27.88 -6.13
CA VAL A 33 6.97 29.23 -5.63
C VAL A 33 8.29 29.11 -4.89
N SER A 34 9.38 29.58 -5.50
CA SER A 34 10.70 29.49 -4.91
C SER A 34 10.77 30.27 -3.59
N GLY A 35 11.22 29.62 -2.51
CA GLY A 35 11.92 30.29 -1.41
C GLY A 35 11.18 30.47 -0.09
N GLY A 36 10.25 29.58 0.29
CA GLY A 36 9.60 29.60 1.62
C GLY A 36 9.57 28.24 2.34
N PRO A 37 9.11 28.18 3.60
CA PRO A 37 8.95 26.95 4.42
C PRO A 37 8.19 25.78 3.75
N VAL A 38 7.51 26.07 2.64
CA VAL A 38 6.74 25.17 1.78
C VAL A 38 7.60 24.09 1.10
N ASP A 39 8.92 24.27 0.99
CA ASP A 39 9.84 23.26 0.44
C ASP A 39 10.42 22.29 1.50
N ARG A 40 10.34 22.64 2.78
CA ARG A 40 10.94 21.85 3.86
C ARG A 40 10.10 20.62 4.21
N GLU A 41 8.79 20.78 4.36
CA GLU A 41 7.86 19.68 4.65
C GLU A 41 7.86 18.63 3.53
N SER A 42 7.90 19.09 2.27
CA SER A 42 8.03 18.21 1.09
C SER A 42 9.38 17.47 1.08
N GLY A 43 10.47 18.14 1.45
CA GLY A 43 11.80 17.53 1.56
C GLY A 43 11.91 16.49 2.68
N GLU A 44 11.32 16.77 3.85
CA GLU A 44 11.29 15.83 4.99
C GLU A 44 10.46 14.58 4.66
N LEU A 45 9.32 14.74 3.98
CA LEU A 45 8.52 13.63 3.45
C LEU A 45 9.33 12.75 2.49
N ILE A 46 9.99 13.36 1.49
CA ILE A 46 10.80 12.63 0.51
C ILE A 46 11.96 11.91 1.20
N ALA A 47 12.62 12.53 2.18
CA ALA A 47 13.70 11.91 2.93
C ALA A 47 13.23 10.68 3.73
N ARG A 48 12.07 10.77 4.38
CA ARG A 48 11.45 9.63 5.10
C ARG A 48 11.10 8.49 4.15
N LEU A 49 10.50 8.79 3.00
CA LEU A 49 10.16 7.79 1.99
C LEU A 49 11.41 7.16 1.37
N ALA A 50 12.47 7.94 1.15
CA ALA A 50 13.74 7.44 0.63
C ALA A 50 14.43 6.47 1.59
N ALA A 51 14.36 6.72 2.91
CA ALA A 51 14.88 5.79 3.91
C ALA A 51 14.13 4.45 3.89
N GLY A 52 12.79 4.49 3.84
CA GLY A 52 11.96 3.28 3.65
C GLY A 52 12.29 2.55 2.35
N ALA A 53 12.42 3.28 1.24
CA ALA A 53 12.79 2.69 -0.05
C ALA A 53 14.15 1.99 -0.03
N GLY A 54 15.13 2.56 0.67
CA GLY A 54 16.44 1.92 0.87
C GLY A 54 16.34 0.59 1.61
N LEU A 55 15.58 0.55 2.71
CA LEU A 55 15.35 -0.69 3.47
C LEU A 55 14.67 -1.77 2.61
N VAL A 56 13.64 -1.39 1.85
CA VAL A 56 12.90 -2.30 0.97
C VAL A 56 13.83 -2.87 -0.10
N ARG A 57 14.61 -2.01 -0.78
CA ARG A 57 15.54 -2.42 -1.84
C ARG A 57 16.62 -3.37 -1.32
N ASP A 58 17.25 -3.00 -0.20
CA ASP A 58 18.30 -3.82 0.42
C ASP A 58 17.78 -5.19 0.86
N SER A 59 16.55 -5.22 1.37
CA SER A 59 15.90 -6.46 1.78
C SER A 59 15.59 -7.37 0.59
N ILE A 60 15.07 -6.82 -0.52
CA ILE A 60 14.83 -7.57 -1.76
C ILE A 60 16.13 -8.09 -2.36
N ALA A 61 17.18 -7.26 -2.41
CA ALA A 61 18.47 -7.67 -2.94
C ALA A 61 19.05 -8.85 -2.15
N ARG A 62 18.92 -8.83 -0.82
CA ARG A 62 19.33 -9.95 0.04
C ARG A 62 18.43 -11.17 -0.16
N LEU A 63 17.11 -11.01 -0.23
CA LEU A 63 16.17 -12.11 -0.47
C LEU A 63 16.53 -12.90 -1.74
N ARG A 64 16.82 -12.20 -2.84
CA ARG A 64 17.19 -12.81 -4.12
C ARG A 64 18.52 -13.57 -4.10
N ALA A 65 19.37 -13.29 -3.12
CA ALA A 65 20.68 -13.92 -2.98
C ALA A 65 20.69 -15.14 -2.04
N LEU A 66 19.59 -15.39 -1.32
CA LEU A 66 19.51 -16.47 -0.34
C LEU A 66 19.09 -17.78 -1.00
N ASP A 67 19.73 -18.88 -0.60
CA ASP A 67 19.28 -20.23 -0.90
C ASP A 67 18.24 -20.67 0.13
N LEU A 68 16.97 -20.68 -0.24
CA LEU A 68 15.88 -21.05 0.68
C LEU A 68 15.88 -22.54 1.05
N GLY A 69 16.72 -23.37 0.40
CA GLY A 69 16.95 -24.76 0.80
C GLY A 69 17.86 -24.89 2.03
N ASP A 70 18.69 -23.88 2.32
CA ASP A 70 19.51 -23.83 3.53
C ASP A 70 18.68 -23.29 4.72
N PRO A 71 18.60 -24.01 5.85
CA PRO A 71 17.81 -23.57 7.00
C PRO A 71 18.18 -22.20 7.55
N VAL A 72 19.47 -21.86 7.57
CA VAL A 72 19.95 -20.56 8.09
C VAL A 72 19.56 -19.43 7.13
N ALA A 73 19.75 -19.64 5.83
CA ALA A 73 19.30 -18.70 4.81
C ALA A 73 17.77 -18.55 4.78
N ALA A 74 17.00 -19.62 5.04
CA ALA A 74 15.55 -19.55 5.17
C ALA A 74 15.12 -18.65 6.35
N ASP A 75 15.79 -18.75 7.51
CA ASP A 75 15.53 -17.85 8.64
C ASP A 75 15.89 -16.40 8.32
N ALA A 76 17.02 -16.18 7.65
CA ALA A 76 17.38 -14.86 7.14
C ALA A 76 16.31 -14.33 6.16
N ALA A 77 15.76 -15.19 5.29
CA ALA A 77 14.72 -14.81 4.34
C ALA A 77 13.42 -14.40 5.03
N ARG A 78 12.99 -15.11 6.08
CA ARG A 78 11.82 -14.72 6.90
C ARG A 78 11.99 -13.30 7.43
N TYR A 79 13.13 -13.00 8.05
CA TYR A 79 13.43 -11.67 8.57
C TYR A 79 13.45 -10.61 7.46
N ARG A 80 14.07 -10.90 6.31
CA ARG A 80 14.15 -9.94 5.20
C ARG A 80 12.79 -9.68 4.56
N LEU A 81 11.92 -10.69 4.49
CA LEU A 81 10.55 -10.51 4.02
C LEU A 81 9.78 -9.58 4.96
N ILE A 82 9.87 -9.81 6.28
CA ILE A 82 9.24 -8.95 7.29
C ILE A 82 9.74 -7.50 7.13
N ALA A 83 11.06 -7.29 7.10
CA ALA A 83 11.66 -5.95 6.98
C ALA A 83 11.26 -5.23 5.69
N ALA A 84 11.20 -5.95 4.56
CA ALA A 84 10.78 -5.38 3.28
C ALA A 84 9.30 -4.93 3.31
N VAL A 85 8.42 -5.76 3.88
CA VAL A 85 7.00 -5.43 3.99
C VAL A 85 6.76 -4.29 4.97
N GLU A 86 7.44 -4.28 6.12
CA GLU A 86 7.36 -3.20 7.11
C GLU A 86 7.81 -1.87 6.50
N GLY A 87 8.96 -1.85 5.82
CA GLY A 87 9.42 -0.65 5.13
C GLY A 87 8.42 -0.13 4.09
N ALA A 88 7.82 -1.02 3.29
CA ALA A 88 6.81 -0.63 2.31
C ALA A 88 5.50 -0.14 2.97
N THR A 89 5.13 -0.74 4.09
CA THR A 89 3.94 -0.35 4.87
C THR A 89 4.15 1.02 5.50
N ASP A 90 5.31 1.28 6.10
CA ASP A 90 5.66 2.57 6.69
C ASP A 90 5.67 3.70 5.66
N MET A 91 6.14 3.41 4.44
CA MET A 91 6.03 4.33 3.30
C MET A 91 4.58 4.64 2.98
N GLY A 92 3.73 3.60 2.92
CA GLY A 92 2.30 3.75 2.66
C GLY A 92 1.56 4.56 3.73
N ILE A 93 1.84 4.27 5.01
CA ILE A 93 1.29 5.03 6.15
C ILE A 93 1.73 6.49 6.08
N THR A 94 3.02 6.73 5.81
CA THR A 94 3.56 8.07 5.67
C THR A 94 2.84 8.84 4.56
N LEU A 95 2.60 8.23 3.39
CA LEU A 95 1.84 8.86 2.30
C LEU A 95 0.35 9.09 2.61
N LEU A 96 -0.29 8.16 3.32
CA LEU A 96 -1.71 8.27 3.67
C LEU A 96 -1.97 9.33 4.74
N ALA A 97 -1.04 9.50 5.68
CA ALA A 97 -1.12 10.52 6.73
C ALA A 97 -1.21 11.94 6.13
N GLU A 98 -0.40 12.23 5.11
CA GLU A 98 -0.41 13.51 4.38
C GLU A 98 -1.76 13.82 3.69
N ARG A 99 -2.60 12.81 3.49
CA ARG A 99 -3.89 12.95 2.80
C ARG A 99 -5.09 13.11 3.75
N GLY A 100 -4.88 13.04 5.07
CA GLY A 100 -5.94 13.26 6.08
C GLY A 100 -7.04 12.20 6.08
N GLY A 101 -6.74 10.97 5.65
CA GLY A 101 -7.68 9.85 5.64
C GLY A 101 -7.76 9.10 6.97
N ARG A 102 -8.72 8.16 7.08
CA ARG A 102 -8.77 7.19 8.19
C ARG A 102 -7.47 6.37 8.19
N PRO A 103 -6.84 6.17 9.36
CA PRO A 103 -5.66 5.32 9.44
C PRO A 103 -6.00 3.88 9.01
N PRO A 104 -5.10 3.19 8.28
CA PRO A 104 -5.23 1.77 7.99
C PRO A 104 -5.31 0.93 9.28
N GLU A 105 -6.08 -0.16 9.24
CA GLU A 105 -6.34 -1.01 10.41
C GLU A 105 -5.37 -2.19 10.51
N SER A 106 -4.70 -2.50 9.41
CA SER A 106 -3.75 -3.60 9.29
C SER A 106 -2.70 -3.30 8.20
N TYR A 107 -1.61 -4.07 8.18
CA TYR A 107 -0.58 -3.97 7.14
C TYR A 107 -1.15 -4.18 5.73
N PRO A 108 -1.99 -5.21 5.47
CA PRO A 108 -2.70 -5.35 4.20
C PRO A 108 -3.56 -4.12 3.83
N ASP A 109 -4.24 -3.52 4.81
CA ASP A 109 -5.12 -2.37 4.56
C ASP A 109 -4.39 -1.13 4.09
N VAL A 110 -3.09 -0.99 4.40
CA VAL A 110 -2.26 0.11 3.89
C VAL A 110 -2.23 0.08 2.37
N PHE A 111 -1.95 -1.07 1.76
CA PHE A 111 -1.88 -1.20 0.31
C PHE A 111 -3.24 -1.00 -0.36
N LEU A 112 -4.30 -1.55 0.25
CA LEU A 112 -5.66 -1.35 -0.24
C LEU A 112 -6.10 0.12 -0.15
N ALA A 113 -5.70 0.83 0.90
CA ALA A 113 -5.95 2.27 1.05
C ALA A 113 -5.21 3.08 -0.01
N LEU A 114 -3.96 2.73 -0.34
CA LEU A 114 -3.21 3.36 -1.42
C LEU A 114 -3.88 3.17 -2.78
N ALA A 115 -4.43 1.99 -3.07
CA ALA A 115 -5.20 1.75 -4.29
C ALA A 115 -6.49 2.58 -4.33
N ARG A 116 -7.25 2.63 -3.24
CA ARG A 116 -8.45 3.51 -3.14
C ARG A 116 -8.10 4.99 -3.36
N ALA A 117 -6.91 5.39 -2.95
CA ALA A 117 -6.39 6.75 -3.11
C ALA A 117 -5.76 7.01 -4.50
N GLY A 118 -5.78 6.01 -5.40
CA GLY A 118 -5.25 6.10 -6.76
C GLY A 118 -3.73 6.18 -6.86
N VAL A 119 -2.99 5.77 -5.82
CA VAL A 119 -1.52 5.80 -5.80
C VAL A 119 -0.93 4.59 -6.51
N ILE A 120 -1.55 3.42 -6.32
CA ILE A 120 -1.15 2.15 -6.95
C ILE A 120 -2.37 1.47 -7.59
N SER A 121 -2.13 0.52 -8.48
CA SER A 121 -3.21 -0.28 -9.07
C SER A 121 -3.85 -1.22 -8.03
N VAL A 122 -5.10 -1.60 -8.25
CA VAL A 122 -5.79 -2.60 -7.40
C VAL A 122 -5.05 -3.93 -7.41
N GLY A 123 -4.61 -4.39 -8.60
CA GLY A 123 -3.88 -5.65 -8.73
C GLY A 123 -2.56 -5.67 -7.94
N LEU A 124 -1.79 -4.58 -7.98
CA LEU A 124 -0.57 -4.48 -7.19
C LEU A 124 -0.88 -4.43 -5.68
N ALA A 125 -1.92 -3.69 -5.29
CA ALA A 125 -2.34 -3.64 -3.89
C ALA A 125 -2.76 -5.02 -3.35
N ASP A 126 -3.48 -5.82 -4.13
CA ASP A 126 -3.87 -7.17 -3.75
C ASP A 126 -2.65 -8.08 -3.56
N GLN A 127 -1.66 -8.00 -4.45
CA GLN A 127 -0.40 -8.72 -4.34
C GLN A 127 0.37 -8.32 -3.08
N LEU A 128 0.54 -7.03 -2.82
CA LEU A 128 1.25 -6.54 -1.64
C LEU A 128 0.50 -6.89 -0.35
N ALA A 129 -0.84 -6.84 -0.37
CA ALA A 129 -1.68 -7.30 0.74
C ALA A 129 -1.52 -8.80 1.03
N MET A 130 -1.30 -9.64 0.01
CA MET A 130 -0.98 -11.05 0.21
C MET A 130 0.38 -11.24 0.91
N VAL A 131 1.40 -10.50 0.48
CA VAL A 131 2.73 -10.55 1.13
C VAL A 131 2.65 -10.02 2.57
N ALA A 132 1.85 -8.98 2.81
CA ALA A 132 1.62 -8.44 4.15
C ALA A 132 0.97 -9.45 5.10
N ARG A 133 -0.03 -10.20 4.63
CA ARG A 133 -0.63 -11.30 5.42
C ARG A 133 0.37 -12.41 5.74
N LEU A 134 1.30 -12.71 4.83
CA LEU A 134 2.38 -13.65 5.12
C LEU A 134 3.34 -13.10 6.18
N ARG A 135 3.69 -11.82 6.13
CA ARG A 135 4.48 -11.15 7.19
C ARG A 135 3.79 -11.28 8.55
N ASP A 136 2.48 -11.06 8.62
CA ASP A 136 1.75 -11.17 9.88
C ASP A 136 1.82 -12.60 10.45
N ARG A 137 1.69 -13.62 9.58
CA ARG A 137 1.88 -15.03 9.97
C ARG A 137 3.31 -15.33 10.42
N LEU A 138 4.32 -14.78 9.73
CA LEU A 138 5.73 -14.96 10.12
C LEU A 138 6.03 -14.36 11.50
N VAL A 139 5.36 -13.28 11.88
CA VAL A 139 5.55 -12.63 13.19
C VAL A 139 4.76 -13.35 14.29
N HIS A 140 3.49 -13.68 14.03
CA HIS A 140 2.60 -14.20 15.06
C HIS A 140 2.60 -15.72 15.20
N SER A 141 2.92 -16.45 14.13
CA SER A 141 2.87 -17.92 14.07
C SER A 141 3.95 -18.49 13.13
N PRO A 142 5.24 -18.19 13.37
CA PRO A 142 6.34 -18.57 12.46
C PRO A 142 6.45 -20.08 12.22
N ALA A 143 6.07 -20.91 13.18
CA ALA A 143 6.09 -22.37 13.05
C ALA A 143 5.08 -22.90 12.01
N ASP A 144 4.04 -22.13 11.70
CA ASP A 144 2.97 -22.50 10.77
C ASP A 144 3.26 -22.06 9.33
N VAL A 145 4.41 -21.41 9.08
CA VAL A 145 4.81 -20.98 7.73
C VAL A 145 5.77 -22.00 7.14
N THR A 146 5.29 -22.71 6.13
CA THR A 146 6.07 -23.72 5.41
C THR A 146 7.15 -23.09 4.52
N GLY A 147 8.17 -23.88 4.16
CA GLY A 147 9.20 -23.44 3.22
C GLY A 147 8.64 -23.07 1.83
N ALA A 148 7.59 -23.77 1.37
CA ALA A 148 6.92 -23.47 0.11
C ALA A 148 6.18 -22.12 0.14
N GLU A 149 5.47 -21.83 1.24
CA GLU A 149 4.82 -20.53 1.43
C GLU A 149 5.83 -19.40 1.52
N LEU A 150 6.95 -19.62 2.21
CA LEU A 150 8.05 -18.65 2.26
C LEU A 150 8.60 -18.38 0.86
N ALA A 151 8.91 -19.43 0.08
CA ALA A 151 9.44 -19.29 -1.27
C ALA A 151 8.46 -18.53 -2.19
N ALA A 152 7.17 -18.88 -2.16
CA ALA A 152 6.14 -18.18 -2.94
C ALA A 152 6.00 -16.70 -2.52
N GLY A 153 6.09 -16.43 -1.22
CA GLY A 153 6.07 -15.08 -0.67
C GLY A 153 7.28 -14.24 -1.10
N VAL A 154 8.48 -14.83 -1.05
CA VAL A 154 9.73 -14.19 -1.49
C VAL A 154 9.68 -13.86 -2.98
N GLU A 155 9.19 -14.79 -3.81
CA GLU A 155 9.03 -14.56 -5.25
C GLU A 155 8.04 -13.43 -5.53
N LEU A 156 6.87 -13.46 -4.88
CA LEU A 156 5.86 -12.42 -5.04
C LEU A 156 6.37 -11.04 -4.59
N ALA A 157 7.00 -10.96 -3.42
CA ALA A 157 7.60 -9.73 -2.89
C ALA A 157 8.71 -9.19 -3.80
N SER A 158 9.56 -10.08 -4.32
CA SER A 158 10.65 -9.73 -5.24
C SER A 158 10.15 -9.14 -6.55
N ARG A 159 8.90 -9.41 -6.95
CA ARG A 159 8.27 -8.86 -8.14
C ARG A 159 7.45 -7.60 -7.87
N SER A 160 6.65 -7.59 -6.81
CA SER A 160 5.70 -6.51 -6.53
C SER A 160 6.31 -5.29 -5.84
N LEU A 161 7.29 -5.49 -4.95
CA LEU A 161 7.88 -4.36 -4.21
C LEU A 161 8.70 -3.41 -5.08
N PRO A 162 9.48 -3.84 -6.09
CA PRO A 162 10.14 -2.90 -6.99
C PRO A 162 9.14 -2.05 -7.79
N GLU A 163 8.02 -2.63 -8.23
CA GLU A 163 6.94 -1.89 -8.90
C GLU A 163 6.32 -0.85 -7.95
N PHE A 164 6.08 -1.23 -6.70
CA PHE A 164 5.65 -0.30 -5.66
C PHE A 164 6.61 0.87 -5.50
N LEU A 165 7.92 0.61 -5.35
CA LEU A 165 8.93 1.68 -5.19
C LEU A 165 8.93 2.66 -6.37
N LYS A 166 8.82 2.16 -7.61
CA LYS A 166 8.72 3.02 -8.81
C LYS A 166 7.49 3.93 -8.77
N LEU A 167 6.33 3.38 -8.41
CA LEU A 167 5.09 4.15 -8.33
C LEU A 167 5.13 5.19 -7.22
N ILE A 168 5.68 4.86 -6.05
CA ILE A 168 5.82 5.82 -4.96
C ILE A 168 6.81 6.93 -5.33
N ALA A 169 7.95 6.60 -5.94
CA ALA A 169 8.93 7.59 -6.42
C ALA A 169 8.30 8.57 -7.43
N GLY A 170 7.64 8.06 -8.46
CA GLY A 170 6.94 8.88 -9.45
C GLY A 170 5.81 9.71 -8.82
N PHE A 171 5.09 9.15 -7.86
CA PHE A 171 4.02 9.84 -7.16
C PHE A 171 4.50 11.08 -6.39
N VAL A 172 5.69 11.05 -5.81
CA VAL A 172 6.27 12.20 -5.08
C VAL A 172 7.20 13.07 -5.93
N GLY A 173 7.18 12.90 -7.26
CA GLY A 173 7.96 13.72 -8.18
C GLY A 173 9.47 13.43 -8.17
N THR A 174 9.87 12.24 -7.74
CA THR A 174 11.25 11.73 -7.83
C THR A 174 11.38 10.81 -9.05
N ASP A 175 12.59 10.66 -9.59
CA ASP A 175 12.88 9.68 -10.63
C ASP A 175 12.42 8.26 -10.20
N PRO A 176 11.49 7.62 -10.94
CA PRO A 176 10.98 6.28 -10.63
C PRO A 176 12.07 5.22 -10.45
N ASP A 177 13.16 5.32 -11.20
CA ASP A 177 14.24 4.32 -11.16
C ASP A 177 15.23 4.57 -10.01
N ARG A 178 15.16 5.72 -9.33
CA ARG A 178 16.02 6.03 -8.18
C ARG A 178 15.80 5.08 -7.00
N TRP A 179 14.57 4.56 -6.87
CA TRP A 179 14.19 3.72 -5.73
C TRP A 179 14.09 2.24 -6.04
N ALA A 180 13.97 1.88 -7.33
CA ALA A 180 13.71 0.53 -7.81
C ALA A 180 14.92 -0.42 -7.76
#